data_AF-A0A925MRF1-F1
#
_entry.id   AF-A0A925MRF1-F1
#
_cell.length_a   1.000
_cell.length_b   1.000
_cell.length_c   1.000
_cell.angle_alpha   90.00
_cell.angle_beta   90.00
_cell.angle_gamma   90.00
#
_symmetry.space_group_name_H-M   'P 1'
#
loop_
_entity.id
_entity.type
_entity.pdbx_description
1 polymer ?
#
loop_
_entity_poly.entity_id
_entity_poly.type
_entity_poly.pdbx_seq_one_letter_code
_entity_poly.pdbx_strand_id
1 'polypeptide(L)'
;MSARLVELAGEKRRYGYRRLHVLLRREGMPINRKRTYRLYRDAGLAVRRRKRKRIGPVERRPLPTPTAPNVSWSMDFVADGLANGRRLRCLTIVDDCTREPGH
;
A
#
# COMPACT_ATOMS: atom_id res chain seq x y z
N MET A 1 -30.36 7.47 -16.66
CA MET A 1 -29.79 7.13 -15.33
C MET A 1 -28.47 6.37 -15.39
N SER A 2 -28.36 5.26 -16.14
CA SER A 2 -27.06 4.56 -16.30
C SER A 2 -25.98 5.48 -16.90
N ALA A 3 -26.35 6.30 -17.90
CA ALA A 3 -25.45 7.25 -18.55
C ALA A 3 -24.72 8.21 -17.59
N ARG A 4 -25.44 8.83 -16.64
CA ARG A 4 -24.84 9.78 -15.68
C ARG A 4 -23.86 9.11 -14.72
N LEU A 5 -24.17 7.88 -14.28
CA LEU A 5 -23.24 7.11 -13.44
C LEU A 5 -21.95 6.78 -14.20
N VAL A 6 -22.06 6.43 -15.49
CA VAL A 6 -20.91 6.14 -16.37
C VAL A 6 -20.08 7.40 -16.60
N GLU A 7 -20.70 8.54 -16.84
CA GLU A 7 -20.03 9.83 -17.01
C GLU A 7 -19.24 10.23 -15.76
N LEU A 8 -19.87 10.22 -14.58
CA LEU A 8 -19.20 10.49 -13.30
C LEU A 8 -18.08 9.49 -13.01
N ALA A 9 -18.26 8.22 -13.40
CA ALA A 9 -17.20 7.22 -13.30
C ALA A 9 -16.06 7.47 -14.29
N GLY A 10 -16.33 8.04 -15.46
CA GLY A 10 -15.32 8.48 -16.42
C GLY A 10 -14.47 9.63 -15.86
N GLU A 11 -15.11 10.67 -15.32
CA GLU A 11 -14.43 11.82 -14.71
C GLU A 11 -13.66 11.44 -13.44
N LYS A 12 -14.23 10.56 -12.60
CA LYS A 12 -13.68 10.15 -11.31
C LYS A 12 -13.41 8.66 -11.28
N ARG A 13 -12.56 8.20 -12.18
CA ARG A 13 -12.26 6.76 -12.40
C ARG A 13 -11.91 5.96 -11.15
N ARG A 14 -11.31 6.56 -10.11
CA ARG A 14 -10.99 5.86 -8.84
C ARG A 14 -12.14 5.77 -7.83
N TYR A 15 -13.28 6.41 -8.10
CA TYR A 15 -14.41 6.39 -7.20
C TYR A 15 -15.18 5.08 -7.33
N GLY A 16 -15.35 4.39 -6.20
CA GLY A 16 -16.26 3.27 -6.10
C GLY A 16 -17.72 3.73 -6.06
N TYR A 17 -18.65 2.79 -6.23
CA TYR A 17 -20.09 3.05 -6.28
C TYR A 17 -20.63 3.88 -5.11
N ARG A 18 -20.03 3.80 -3.90
CA ARG A 18 -20.46 4.59 -2.73
C ARG A 18 -20.20 6.09 -2.91
N ARG A 19 -19.05 6.48 -3.48
CA ARG A 19 -18.74 7.90 -3.74
C ARG A 19 -19.56 8.43 -4.90
N LEU A 20 -19.73 7.63 -5.95
CA LEU A 20 -20.61 7.98 -7.08
C LEU A 20 -22.07 8.12 -6.62
N HIS A 21 -22.55 7.26 -5.72
CA HIS A 21 -23.88 7.38 -5.12
C HIS A 21 -24.09 8.72 -4.41
N VAL A 22 -23.10 9.20 -3.65
CA VAL A 22 -23.17 10.52 -2.99
C VAL A 22 -23.25 11.65 -4.02
N LEU A 23 -22.49 11.57 -5.11
CA LEU A 23 -22.55 12.57 -6.19
C LEU A 23 -23.93 12.59 -6.85
N LEU A 24 -24.48 11.42 -7.19
CA LEU A 24 -25.84 11.31 -7.74
C LEU A 24 -26.91 11.88 -6.79
N ARG A 25 -26.75 11.68 -5.48
CA ARG A 25 -27.66 12.27 -4.47
C ARG A 25 -27.53 13.79 -4.38
N ARG A 26 -26.32 14.34 -4.54
CA ARG A 26 -26.07 15.79 -4.58
C ARG A 26 -26.66 16.44 -5.83
N GLU A 27 -26.70 15.72 -6.95
CA GLU A 27 -27.40 16.13 -8.17
C GLU A 27 -28.93 15.97 -8.07
N GLY A 28 -29.46 15.67 -6.88
CA GLY A 28 -30.90 15.56 -6.64
C GLY A 28 -31.53 14.24 -7.09
N MET A 29 -30.76 13.25 -7.57
CA MET A 29 -31.34 11.98 -8.01
C MET A 29 -31.74 11.10 -6.80
N PRO A 30 -33.03 10.73 -6.65
CA PRO A 30 -33.49 9.85 -5.57
C PRO A 30 -33.24 8.37 -5.92
N ILE A 31 -31.98 7.98 -6.04
CA ILE A 31 -31.59 6.59 -6.29
C ILE A 31 -31.24 5.88 -4.98
N ASN A 32 -31.71 4.64 -4.81
CA ASN A 32 -31.27 3.78 -3.71
C ASN A 32 -29.84 3.29 -3.93
N ARG A 33 -29.02 3.27 -2.87
CA ARG A 33 -27.65 2.73 -2.88
C ARG A 33 -27.54 1.33 -3.50
N LYS A 34 -28.50 0.44 -3.25
CA LYS A 34 -28.54 -0.92 -3.87
C LYS A 34 -28.65 -0.83 -5.40
N ARG A 35 -29.46 0.09 -5.92
CA ARG A 35 -29.63 0.31 -7.36
C ARG A 35 -28.36 0.88 -7.99
N THR A 36 -27.69 1.81 -7.31
CA THR A 36 -26.39 2.34 -7.77
C THR A 36 -25.34 1.24 -7.86
N TYR A 37 -25.28 0.35 -6.87
CA TYR A 37 -24.35 -0.78 -6.89
C TYR A 37 -24.60 -1.73 -8.07
N ARG A 38 -25.87 -2.08 -8.36
CA ARG A 38 -26.21 -2.92 -9.52
C ARG A 38 -25.77 -2.29 -10.83
N LEU A 39 -26.20 -1.05 -11.09
CA LEU A 39 -25.82 -0.32 -12.31
C LEU A 39 -24.30 -0.19 -12.46
N TYR A 40 -23.59 0.05 -11.35
CA TYR A 40 -22.12 0.14 -11.34
C TYR A 40 -21.46 -1.19 -11.73
N ARG A 41 -22.00 -2.31 -11.23
CA ARG A 41 -21.53 -3.65 -11.55
C ARG A 41 -21.86 -4.05 -12.98
N ASP A 42 -23.10 -3.81 -13.42
CA ASP A 42 -23.58 -4.16 -14.76
C ASP A 42 -22.83 -3.37 -15.84
N ALA A 43 -22.46 -2.11 -15.54
CA ALA A 43 -21.66 -1.27 -16.42
C ALA A 43 -20.13 -1.51 -16.32
N GLY A 44 -19.68 -2.50 -15.54
CA GLY A 44 -18.25 -2.86 -15.46
C GLY A 44 -17.34 -1.76 -14.90
N LEU A 45 -17.87 -0.83 -14.10
CA LEU A 45 -17.16 0.39 -13.67
C LEU A 45 -16.13 0.14 -12.54
N ALA A 46 -15.96 -1.12 -12.13
CA ALA A 46 -15.02 -1.52 -11.09
C ALA A 46 -13.57 -1.32 -11.55
N VAL A 47 -12.81 -0.52 -10.79
CA VAL A 47 -11.37 -0.36 -11.05
C VAL A 47 -10.65 -1.65 -10.71
N ARG A 48 -10.01 -2.26 -11.71
CA ARG A 48 -9.15 -3.42 -11.51
C ARG A 48 -7.98 -3.03 -10.62
N ARG A 49 -7.84 -3.69 -9.46
CA ARG A 49 -6.62 -3.58 -8.65
C ARG A 49 -5.43 -4.07 -9.47
N ARG A 50 -4.43 -3.22 -9.66
CA ARG A 50 -3.15 -3.64 -10.24
C ARG A 50 -2.53 -4.65 -9.28
N LYS A 51 -2.32 -5.89 -9.73
CA LYS A 51 -1.55 -6.86 -8.94
C LYS A 51 -0.15 -6.27 -8.73
N ARG A 52 0.34 -6.24 -7.50
CA ARG A 52 1.73 -5.87 -7.21
C ARG A 52 2.60 -6.85 -7.99
N LYS A 53 3.51 -6.35 -8.84
CA LYS A 53 4.50 -7.18 -9.51
C LYS A 53 5.32 -7.84 -8.40
N ARG A 54 5.25 -9.17 -8.27
CA ARG A 54 6.20 -9.91 -7.44
C ARG A 54 7.52 -9.85 -8.20
N ILE A 55 8.48 -9.11 -7.64
CA ILE A 55 9.88 -9.27 -8.03
C ILE A 55 10.27 -10.64 -7.49
N GLY A 56 10.73 -11.54 -8.35
CA GLY A 56 11.22 -12.85 -7.92
C GLY A 56 12.37 -12.70 -6.91
N PRO A 57 12.70 -13.75 -6.14
CA PRO A 57 13.87 -13.72 -5.30
C PRO A 57 15.10 -13.40 -6.16
N VAL A 58 15.79 -12.31 -5.85
CA VAL A 58 17.12 -12.05 -6.40
C VAL A 58 18.05 -13.07 -5.77
N GLU A 59 18.93 -13.68 -6.56
CA GLU A 59 19.98 -14.56 -6.06
C GLU A 59 20.78 -13.81 -5.00
N ARG A 60 20.73 -14.30 -3.76
CA ARG A 60 21.46 -13.68 -2.64
C ARG A 60 22.92 -14.05 -2.76
N ARG A 61 23.75 -13.09 -3.18
CA ARG A 61 25.21 -13.24 -3.10
C ARG A 61 25.63 -13.09 -1.63
N PRO A 62 26.47 -13.99 -1.10
CA PRO A 62 27.08 -13.79 0.22
C PRO A 62 27.84 -12.47 0.26
N LEU A 63 27.71 -11.74 1.36
CA LEU A 63 28.55 -10.57 1.61
C LEU A 63 29.97 -11.03 1.95
N PRO A 64 31.01 -10.31 1.53
CA PRO A 64 32.38 -10.61 1.96
C PRO A 64 32.49 -10.52 3.48
N THR A 65 33.12 -11.49 4.12
CA THR A 65 33.43 -11.43 5.54
C THR A 65 34.57 -10.44 5.78
N PRO A 66 34.41 -9.42 6.64
CA PRO A 66 35.49 -8.49 6.97
C PRO A 66 36.63 -9.19 7.71
N THR A 67 37.87 -8.81 7.40
CA THR A 67 39.09 -9.42 7.98
C THR A 67 39.64 -8.68 9.20
N ALA A 68 39.11 -7.50 9.51
CA ALA A 68 39.51 -6.69 10.66
C ALA A 68 38.34 -5.84 11.17
N PRO A 69 38.33 -5.44 12.45
CA PRO A 69 37.37 -4.46 12.95
C PRO A 69 37.48 -3.11 12.22
N ASN A 70 36.39 -2.35 12.20
CA ASN A 70 36.26 -1.01 11.62
C ASN A 70 36.45 -0.93 10.09
N VAL A 71 36.29 -2.05 9.37
CA VAL A 71 36.39 -2.08 7.90
C VAL A 71 35.04 -2.23 7.19
N SER A 72 34.02 -2.72 7.88
CA SER A 72 32.65 -2.89 7.36
C SER A 72 31.64 -2.75 8.50
N TRP A 73 30.64 -1.90 8.31
CA TRP A 73 29.58 -1.64 9.28
C TRP A 73 28.20 -1.84 8.65
N SER A 74 27.35 -2.60 9.32
CA SER A 74 25.92 -2.68 9.02
C SER A 74 25.16 -1.59 9.77
N MET A 75 24.28 -0.90 9.07
CA MET A 75 23.39 0.10 9.68
C MET A 75 21.94 -0.17 9.33
N ASP A 76 21.07 -0.10 10.32
CA ASP A 76 19.63 -0.23 10.14
C ASP A 76 18.85 0.68 11.10
N PHE A 77 17.57 0.85 10.82
CA PHE A 77 16.68 1.58 11.71
C PHE A 77 15.64 0.61 12.26
N VAL A 78 15.58 0.53 13.59
CA VAL A 78 14.53 -0.19 14.30
C VAL A 78 13.48 0.83 14.74
N ALA A 79 12.20 0.53 14.53
CA ALA A 79 11.12 1.39 14.96
C ALA A 79 10.07 0.59 15.73
N ASP A 80 9.57 1.16 16.82
CA ASP A 80 8.56 0.54 17.67
C ASP A 80 7.52 1.55 18.18
N GLY A 81 6.35 1.05 18.58
CA GLY A 81 5.27 1.83 19.19
C GLY A 81 5.19 1.55 20.68
N LEU A 82 5.26 2.60 21.50
CA LEU A 82 5.05 2.50 22.94
C LEU A 82 3.54 2.44 23.24
N ALA A 83 3.18 1.81 24.37
CA ALA A 83 1.78 1.67 24.81
C ALA A 83 1.02 3.00 24.95
N ASN A 84 1.74 4.11 25.14
CA ASN A 84 1.18 5.47 25.21
C ASN A 84 1.01 6.15 23.84
N GLY A 85 1.18 5.43 22.73
CA GLY A 85 1.01 5.94 21.36
C GLY A 85 2.22 6.70 20.80
N ARG A 86 3.30 6.89 21.58
CA ARG A 86 4.56 7.46 21.07
C ARG A 86 5.26 6.45 20.17
N ARG A 87 5.94 6.95 19.15
CA ARG A 87 6.78 6.13 18.24
C ARG A 87 8.24 6.35 18.57
N LEU A 88 8.98 5.25 18.72
CA LEU A 88 10.43 5.23 18.87
C LEU A 88 11.05 4.82 17.54
N ARG A 89 12.17 5.46 17.18
CA ARG A 89 13.01 5.05 16.04
C ARG A 89 14.47 5.17 16.46
N CYS A 90 15.19 4.06 16.39
CA CYS A 90 16.59 3.96 16.76
C CYS A 90 17.42 3.66 15.51
N LEU A 91 18.60 4.29 15.40
CA LEU A 91 19.64 3.90 14.47
C LEU A 91 20.53 2.87 15.17
N THR A 92 20.68 1.70 14.56
CA THR A 92 21.57 0.64 14.99
C THR A 92 22.75 0.58 14.04
N ILE A 93 23.95 0.58 14.59
CA ILE A 93 25.22 0.50 13.85
C ILE A 93 25.99 -0.68 14.46
N VAL A 94 26.37 -1.63 13.63
CA VAL A 94 27.04 -2.87 14.04
C VAL A 94 28.30 -3.04 13.22
N ASP A 95 29.42 -3.34 13.89
CA ASP A 95 30.64 -3.76 13.22
C ASP A 95 30.52 -5.22 12.76
N ASP A 96 30.69 -5.44 11.46
CA ASP A 96 30.45 -6.73 10.84
C ASP A 96 31.54 -7.77 11.19
N CYS A 97 32.71 -7.34 11.66
CA CYS A 97 33.83 -8.22 12.04
C CYS A 97 33.70 -8.72 13.47
N THR A 98 33.10 -7.93 14.36
CA THR A 98 32.92 -8.30 15.78
C THR A 98 31.60 -9.03 16.04
N ARG A 99 30.78 -9.21 15.01
CA ARG A 99 29.51 -9.89 15.13
C ARG A 99 29.76 -11.38 15.37
N GLU A 100 29.41 -11.89 16.55
CA GLU A 100 29.34 -13.33 16.77
C GLU A 100 28.34 -13.93 15.76
N PRO A 101 28.72 -14.96 14.99
CA PRO A 101 27.78 -15.70 14.16
C PRO A 101 26.70 -16.28 15.08
N GLY A 102 25.45 -15.85 14.88
CA GLY A 102 24.34 -16.21 15.76
C GLY A 102 24.12 -17.72 15.86
N HIS A 103 23.90 -18.19 17.08
CA HIS A 103 23.22 -19.43 17.40
C HIS A 103 21.78 -19.46 16.86
#